data_AF-A0A1G3C2T2-F1
#
_entry.id   AF-A0A1G3C2T2-F1
#
_cell.length_a   1.000
_cell.length_b   1.000
_cell.length_c   1.000
_cell.angle_alpha   90.00
_cell.angle_beta   90.00
_cell.angle_gamma   90.00
#
_symmetry.space_group_name_H-M   'P 1'
#
loop_
_entity.id
_entity.type
_entity.pdbx_description
1 polymer ?
#
loop_
_entity_poly.entity_id
_entity_poly.type
_entity_poly.pdbx_seq_one_letter_code
_entity_poly.pdbx_strand_id
1 'polypeptide(L)'
;MYVTAIGLFIYQQFIGKERQFAIDIEKLCKVDVNENEWKYIVLHHSATDEGNAKRFGRYHREERKWPEGLAYHFVIGNGNGSGNGEIEVGERWTKQIHGAHTANMNLNQIAIGICLVGNFEEDNKPTKNQFISLANLVDYVSKRYKIPESNVIMHNQVVQKSTACPGKNFPYKELISKIVKSQTGKTL
;
A
#
# COMPACT_ATOMS: atom_id res chain seq x y z
N MET A 1 -19.28 -59.72 27.01
CA MET A 1 -19.07 -58.35 27.52
C MET A 1 -18.50 -57.51 26.38
N TYR A 2 -19.31 -56.58 25.89
CA TYR A 2 -18.96 -55.58 24.87
C TYR A 2 -18.12 -54.44 25.49
N VAL A 3 -17.56 -53.58 24.60
CA VAL A 3 -17.03 -52.20 24.80
C VAL A 3 -15.49 -52.13 24.64
N THR A 4 -14.87 -51.33 23.76
CA THR A 4 -15.23 -50.47 22.61
C THR A 4 -13.93 -50.07 21.89
N ALA A 5 -14.00 -49.83 20.58
CA ALA A 5 -12.97 -49.11 19.83
C ALA A 5 -12.81 -47.66 20.35
N ILE A 6 -11.61 -47.27 20.77
CA ILE A 6 -11.22 -45.90 21.13
C ILE A 6 -9.69 -45.82 20.90
N GLY A 7 -9.08 -44.90 20.16
CA GLY A 7 -9.59 -43.76 19.43
C GLY A 7 -8.66 -43.46 18.26
N LEU A 8 -9.13 -43.75 17.06
CA LEU A 8 -8.76 -43.03 15.85
C LEU A 8 -9.50 -41.68 15.94
N PHE A 9 -9.05 -40.77 16.80
CA PHE A 9 -9.70 -39.48 17.02
C PHE A 9 -8.70 -38.35 16.74
N ILE A 10 -8.79 -37.86 15.49
CA ILE A 10 -8.65 -36.44 15.14
C ILE A 10 -7.26 -35.82 15.43
N TYR A 11 -6.24 -36.22 14.67
CA TYR A 11 -5.17 -35.27 14.30
C TYR A 11 -5.43 -34.76 12.88
N GLN A 12 -6.60 -34.16 12.68
CA GLN A 12 -6.87 -33.30 11.54
C GLN A 12 -7.61 -32.07 12.03
N GLN A 13 -7.20 -30.92 11.49
CA GLN A 13 -7.82 -29.60 11.63
C GLN A 13 -7.43 -28.80 12.87
N PHE A 14 -6.14 -28.50 13.00
CA PHE A 14 -5.74 -27.13 13.35
C PHE A 14 -4.65 -26.62 12.39
N ILE A 15 -4.85 -26.85 11.08
CA ILE A 15 -4.33 -25.89 10.09
C ILE A 15 -5.31 -24.73 10.17
N GLY A 16 -4.98 -23.73 10.98
CA GLY A 16 -5.67 -22.45 10.95
C GLY A 16 -5.63 -21.97 9.50
N LYS A 17 -6.76 -22.09 8.79
CA LYS A 17 -6.99 -21.32 7.57
C LYS A 17 -6.83 -19.88 8.00
N GLU A 18 -5.68 -19.27 7.70
CA GLU A 18 -5.56 -17.82 7.72
C GLU A 18 -6.78 -17.31 6.95
N ARG A 19 -7.73 -16.70 7.66
CA ARG A 19 -8.81 -15.97 7.03
C ARG A 19 -8.13 -14.82 6.34
N GLN A 20 -7.82 -15.01 5.06
CA GLN A 20 -7.50 -13.93 4.17
C GLN A 20 -8.76 -13.08 4.10
N PHE A 21 -8.84 -12.05 4.95
CA PHE A 21 -9.86 -11.03 4.83
C PHE A 21 -9.75 -10.50 3.41
N ALA A 22 -10.76 -10.80 2.59
CA ALA A 22 -10.82 -10.28 1.24
C ALA A 22 -10.94 -8.76 1.37
N ILE A 23 -9.89 -8.04 0.96
CA ILE A 23 -9.89 -6.58 0.94
C ILE A 23 -10.91 -6.17 -0.11
N ASP A 24 -12.00 -5.53 0.32
CA ASP A 24 -12.95 -4.87 -0.58
C ASP A 24 -12.33 -3.55 -1.06
N ILE A 25 -11.43 -3.68 -2.03
CA ILE A 25 -10.62 -2.56 -2.54
C ILE A 25 -11.47 -1.50 -3.23
N GLU A 26 -12.57 -1.93 -3.85
CA GLU A 26 -13.51 -1.02 -4.51
C GLU A 26 -14.22 -0.14 -3.49
N LYS A 27 -14.74 -0.74 -2.41
CA LYS A 27 -15.34 0.01 -1.31
C LYS A 27 -14.35 0.94 -0.63
N LEU A 28 -13.11 0.50 -0.39
CA LEU A 28 -12.06 1.33 0.20
C LEU A 28 -11.71 2.53 -0.69
N CYS A 29 -11.68 2.34 -2.01
CA CYS A 29 -11.29 3.36 -2.96
C CYS A 29 -12.47 4.23 -3.45
N LYS A 30 -13.70 3.96 -3.01
CA LYS A 30 -14.87 4.76 -3.36
C LYS A 30 -14.73 6.19 -2.84
N VAL A 31 -15.11 7.17 -3.67
CA VAL A 31 -15.18 8.59 -3.33
C VAL A 31 -16.51 9.16 -3.78
N ASP A 32 -16.98 10.20 -3.10
CA ASP A 32 -18.26 10.87 -3.38
C ASP A 32 -18.05 12.28 -4.00
N VAL A 33 -16.86 12.52 -4.55
CA VAL A 33 -16.46 13.76 -5.22
C VAL A 33 -15.97 13.48 -6.63
N ASN A 34 -15.80 14.52 -7.44
CA ASN A 34 -15.15 14.37 -8.75
C ASN A 34 -13.72 13.86 -8.58
N GLU A 35 -13.40 12.79 -9.30
CA GLU A 35 -12.07 12.20 -9.29
C GLU A 35 -11.05 13.06 -10.05
N ASN A 36 -9.82 13.08 -9.56
CA ASN A 36 -8.69 13.70 -10.25
C ASN A 36 -8.20 12.79 -11.39
N GLU A 37 -7.53 13.38 -12.39
CA GLU A 37 -6.91 12.64 -13.49
C GLU A 37 -5.52 12.12 -13.08
N TRP A 38 -5.50 11.06 -12.27
CA TRP A 38 -4.26 10.44 -11.82
C TRP A 38 -3.50 9.77 -12.97
N LYS A 39 -2.22 10.09 -13.11
CA LYS A 39 -1.34 9.61 -14.19
C LYS A 39 -0.15 8.79 -13.69
N TYR A 40 0.18 8.89 -12.40
CA TYR A 40 1.33 8.24 -11.77
C TYR A 40 0.96 7.62 -10.42
N ILE A 41 1.77 6.65 -10.00
CA ILE A 41 1.81 6.15 -8.62
C ILE A 41 3.24 6.31 -8.13
N VAL A 42 3.43 6.89 -6.94
CA VAL A 42 4.74 6.98 -6.31
C VAL A 42 4.76 6.15 -5.04
N LEU A 43 5.71 5.22 -4.97
CA LEU A 43 5.87 4.25 -3.89
C LEU A 43 6.86 4.77 -2.85
N HIS A 44 6.45 4.72 -1.58
CA HIS A 44 7.20 5.21 -0.43
C HIS A 44 7.33 4.16 0.67
N HIS A 45 8.34 4.32 1.50
CA HIS A 45 8.36 3.81 2.87
C HIS A 45 8.14 4.95 3.87
N SER A 46 7.85 4.64 5.14
CA SER A 46 7.74 5.67 6.18
C SER A 46 9.10 6.05 6.78
N ALA A 47 10.14 5.23 6.57
CA ALA A 47 11.42 5.30 7.27
C ALA A 47 11.27 5.19 8.80
N THR A 48 10.24 4.49 9.26
CA THR A 48 9.94 4.23 10.68
C THR A 48 9.55 2.77 10.87
N ASP A 49 9.83 2.21 12.05
CA ASP A 49 9.45 0.82 12.38
C ASP A 49 7.96 0.69 12.76
N GLU A 50 7.33 1.80 13.11
CA GLU A 50 5.92 1.89 13.47
C GLU A 50 5.25 3.13 12.89
N GLY A 51 3.92 3.10 12.82
CA GLY A 51 3.14 4.25 12.39
C GLY A 51 1.80 3.87 11.79
N ASN A 52 1.05 4.90 11.44
CA ASN A 52 -0.24 4.80 10.76
C ASN A 52 -0.59 6.16 10.15
N ALA A 53 -1.66 6.23 9.34
CA ALA A 53 -2.06 7.45 8.65
C ALA A 53 -2.32 8.62 9.62
N LYS A 54 -2.95 8.34 10.78
CA LYS A 54 -3.22 9.35 11.81
C LYS A 54 -1.94 9.96 12.39
N ARG A 55 -0.96 9.13 12.78
CA ARG A 55 0.31 9.59 13.36
C ARG A 55 1.13 10.39 12.34
N PHE A 56 1.24 9.89 11.11
CA PHE A 56 1.95 10.61 10.04
C PHE A 56 1.22 11.91 9.66
N GLY A 57 -0.11 11.90 9.61
CA GLY A 57 -0.92 13.09 9.35
C GLY A 57 -0.72 14.17 10.41
N ARG A 58 -0.67 13.77 11.69
CA ARG A 58 -0.35 14.68 12.81
C ARG A 58 1.04 15.28 12.65
N TYR A 59 2.07 14.45 12.44
CA TYR A 59 3.44 14.92 12.23
C TYR A 59 3.55 15.90 11.04
N HIS A 60 2.93 15.59 9.91
CA HIS A 60 2.93 16.49 8.75
C HIS A 60 2.23 17.82 9.03
N ARG A 61 1.15 17.82 9.79
CA ARG A 61 0.41 19.03 10.16
C ARG A 61 1.17 19.88 11.18
N GLU A 62 1.67 19.25 12.23
CA GLU A 62 2.22 19.94 13.40
C GLU A 62 3.69 20.29 13.21
N GLU A 63 4.50 19.38 12.66
CA GLU A 63 5.95 19.60 12.50
C GLU A 63 6.28 20.20 11.13
N ARG A 64 5.68 19.70 10.05
CA ARG A 64 5.93 20.22 8.69
C ARG A 64 5.05 21.39 8.27
N LYS A 65 4.06 21.76 9.10
CA LYS A 65 3.10 22.84 8.85
C LYS A 65 2.32 22.65 7.54
N TRP A 66 2.00 21.42 7.19
CA TRP A 66 1.18 21.10 6.02
C TRP A 66 -0.30 21.11 6.42
N PRO A 67 -1.10 22.10 5.99
CA PRO A 67 -2.47 22.28 6.47
C PRO A 67 -3.40 21.11 6.10
N GLU A 68 -3.11 20.40 5.01
CA GLU A 68 -3.85 19.19 4.61
C GLU A 68 -3.34 17.91 5.32
N GLY A 69 -2.37 18.04 6.24
CA GLY A 69 -1.85 16.95 7.04
C GLY A 69 -1.13 15.89 6.20
N LEU A 70 -1.63 14.66 6.22
CA LEU A 70 -0.99 13.47 5.65
C LEU A 70 -0.52 13.71 4.21
N ALA A 71 0.73 13.36 3.92
CA ALA A 71 1.34 13.58 2.61
C ALA A 71 0.85 12.61 1.52
N TYR A 72 0.46 11.41 1.95
CA TYR A 72 0.14 10.27 1.10
C TYR A 72 -1.38 10.13 0.91
N HIS A 73 -1.77 9.50 -0.19
CA HIS A 73 -3.16 9.11 -0.44
C HIS A 73 -3.51 7.83 0.32
N PHE A 74 -2.53 6.92 0.46
CA PHE A 74 -2.69 5.66 1.17
C PHE A 74 -1.47 5.36 2.05
N VAL A 75 -1.73 4.72 3.19
CA VAL A 75 -0.70 4.14 4.07
C VAL A 75 -1.02 2.65 4.27
N ILE A 76 0.00 1.78 4.20
CA ILE A 76 -0.15 0.34 4.40
C ILE A 76 0.61 -0.10 5.65
N GLY A 77 -0.13 -0.52 6.68
CA GLY A 77 0.39 -0.90 7.99
C GLY A 77 1.23 -2.18 7.97
N ASN A 78 2.23 -2.25 8.85
CA ASN A 78 3.08 -3.44 9.03
C ASN A 78 2.66 -4.30 10.25
N GLY A 79 1.62 -3.91 10.97
CA GLY A 79 1.21 -4.53 12.24
C GLY A 79 1.64 -3.78 13.49
N ASN A 80 2.46 -2.73 13.36
CA ASN A 80 2.89 -1.87 14.46
C ASN A 80 2.36 -0.44 14.28
N GLY A 81 1.18 -0.17 14.86
CA GLY A 81 0.47 1.11 14.78
C GLY A 81 -0.88 1.01 14.05
N SER A 82 -0.94 0.22 12.98
CA SER A 82 -2.16 -0.26 12.31
C SER A 82 -1.99 -1.72 11.89
N GLY A 83 -3.05 -2.38 11.42
CA GLY A 83 -3.04 -3.79 11.07
C GLY A 83 -2.01 -4.16 10.01
N ASN A 84 -1.49 -5.39 10.07
CA ASN A 84 -0.50 -5.87 9.11
C ASN A 84 -1.14 -6.10 7.73
N GLY A 85 -0.80 -5.23 6.77
CA GLY A 85 -1.45 -5.14 5.46
C GLY A 85 -2.71 -4.28 5.44
N GLU A 86 -3.08 -3.62 6.55
CA GLU A 86 -4.21 -2.69 6.55
C GLU A 86 -3.93 -1.51 5.62
N ILE A 87 -4.85 -1.24 4.69
CA ILE A 87 -4.80 -0.06 3.81
C ILE A 87 -5.61 1.06 4.48
N GLU A 88 -4.91 2.07 4.98
CA GLU A 88 -5.51 3.28 5.51
C GLU A 88 -5.65 4.33 4.39
N VAL A 89 -6.87 4.83 4.21
CA VAL A 89 -7.21 5.82 3.19
C VAL A 89 -7.06 7.23 3.76
N GLY A 90 -6.22 8.06 3.13
CA GLY A 90 -5.97 9.44 3.53
C GLY A 90 -7.03 10.43 3.05
N GLU A 91 -7.12 11.59 3.70
CA GLU A 91 -8.02 12.67 3.28
C GLU A 91 -7.75 13.14 1.84
N ARG A 92 -6.49 13.12 1.40
CA ARG A 92 -6.13 13.47 0.02
C ARG A 92 -6.80 12.56 -1.00
N TRP A 93 -6.94 11.27 -0.70
CA TRP A 93 -7.68 10.36 -1.57
C TRP A 93 -9.18 10.67 -1.54
N THR A 94 -9.79 10.71 -0.36
CA THR A 94 -11.24 10.88 -0.23
C THR A 94 -11.75 12.20 -0.80
N LYS A 95 -10.94 13.25 -0.73
CA LYS A 95 -11.21 14.58 -1.29
C LYS A 95 -10.56 14.82 -2.66
N GLN A 96 -9.86 13.83 -3.22
CA GLN A 96 -9.19 13.87 -4.53
C GLN A 96 -8.24 15.08 -4.69
N ILE A 97 -7.49 15.38 -3.64
CA ILE A 97 -6.53 16.49 -3.57
C ILE A 97 -5.13 15.99 -3.95
N HIS A 98 -4.34 16.82 -4.62
CA HIS A 98 -2.94 16.52 -4.96
C HIS A 98 -2.13 16.04 -3.74
N GLY A 99 -1.06 15.27 -3.99
CA GLY A 99 -0.14 14.80 -2.95
C GLY A 99 0.72 15.90 -2.32
N ALA A 100 1.44 15.55 -1.25
CA ALA A 100 2.57 16.33 -0.73
C ALA A 100 3.78 15.43 -0.42
N HIS A 101 3.90 14.33 -1.16
CA HIS A 101 4.82 13.22 -0.84
C HIS A 101 6.11 13.25 -1.65
N THR A 102 6.25 14.13 -2.63
CA THR A 102 7.50 14.40 -3.36
C THR A 102 7.86 15.88 -3.28
N ALA A 103 9.10 16.24 -3.56
CA ALA A 103 9.49 17.64 -3.73
C ALA A 103 9.13 18.20 -5.12
N ASN A 104 8.59 17.36 -6.01
CA ASN A 104 8.15 17.75 -7.35
C ASN A 104 6.64 18.04 -7.35
N MET A 105 6.28 19.33 -7.29
CA MET A 105 4.88 19.73 -7.20
C MET A 105 4.05 19.33 -8.43
N ASN A 106 4.64 19.39 -9.63
CA ASN A 106 3.96 18.98 -10.86
C ASN A 106 3.61 17.50 -10.81
N LEU A 107 4.50 16.65 -10.28
CA LEU A 107 4.21 15.24 -10.08
C LEU A 107 3.15 15.03 -9.00
N ASN A 108 3.24 15.73 -7.86
CA ASN A 108 2.24 15.64 -6.78
C ASN A 108 0.81 15.92 -7.26
N GLN A 109 0.61 16.79 -8.26
CA GLN A 109 -0.71 17.10 -8.83
C GLN A 109 -1.37 15.91 -9.54
N ILE A 110 -0.58 14.98 -10.06
CA ILE A 110 -1.05 13.88 -10.92
C ILE A 110 -0.62 12.50 -10.41
N ALA A 111 -0.02 12.41 -9.23
CA ALA A 111 0.51 11.17 -8.68
C ALA A 111 -0.17 10.73 -7.38
N ILE A 112 -0.52 9.45 -7.32
CA ILE A 112 -1.00 8.78 -6.11
C ILE A 112 0.21 8.33 -5.28
N GLY A 113 0.51 9.01 -4.18
CA GLY A 113 1.45 8.52 -3.17
C GLY A 113 0.91 7.39 -2.30
N ILE A 114 1.59 6.24 -2.30
CA ILE A 114 1.32 5.08 -1.44
C ILE A 114 2.55 4.85 -0.54
N CYS A 115 2.35 4.84 0.78
CA CYS A 115 3.43 4.64 1.76
C CYS A 115 3.25 3.31 2.50
N LEU A 116 4.31 2.50 2.58
CA LEU A 116 4.36 1.34 3.47
C LEU A 116 5.05 1.73 4.77
N VAL A 117 4.45 1.37 5.92
CA VAL A 117 5.10 1.54 7.22
C VAL A 117 6.32 0.61 7.29
N GLY A 118 7.50 1.17 7.50
CA GLY A 118 8.76 0.45 7.54
C GLY A 118 9.96 1.28 7.09
N ASN A 119 11.17 0.77 7.35
CA ASN A 119 12.41 1.21 6.74
C ASN A 119 13.02 0.05 5.93
N PHE A 120 12.97 0.15 4.60
CA PHE A 120 13.47 -0.88 3.68
C PHE A 120 14.83 -0.52 3.05
N GLU A 121 15.55 0.46 3.61
CA GLU A 121 16.92 0.77 3.16
C GLU A 121 17.95 -0.16 3.82
N GLU A 122 17.68 -0.70 5.01
CA GLU A 122 18.58 -1.62 5.71
C GLU A 122 18.29 -3.09 5.35
N ASP A 123 18.11 -4.00 6.31
CA ASP A 123 17.89 -5.44 6.06
C ASP A 123 16.41 -5.85 6.05
N ASN A 124 15.51 -4.92 6.36
CA ASN A 124 14.08 -5.20 6.43
C ASN A 124 13.43 -5.16 5.03
N LYS A 125 12.42 -6.00 4.83
CA LYS A 125 11.51 -6.02 3.67
C LYS A 125 10.08 -5.75 4.13
N PRO A 126 9.20 -5.28 3.23
CA PRO A 126 7.77 -5.29 3.50
C PRO A 126 7.28 -6.67 3.96
N THR A 127 6.30 -6.70 4.86
CA THR A 127 5.65 -7.96 5.20
C THR A 127 4.92 -8.53 3.97
N LYS A 128 4.65 -9.84 3.99
CA LYS A 128 3.85 -10.49 2.94
C LYS A 128 2.47 -9.84 2.78
N ASN A 129 1.83 -9.46 3.89
CA ASN A 129 0.51 -8.82 3.87
C ASN A 129 0.57 -7.38 3.35
N GLN A 130 1.63 -6.62 3.66
CA GLN A 130 1.87 -5.32 3.04
C GLN A 130 2.02 -5.46 1.52
N PHE A 131 2.81 -6.44 1.06
CA PHE A 131 3.03 -6.65 -0.37
C PHE A 131 1.76 -7.06 -1.11
N ILE A 132 0.95 -7.96 -0.54
CA ILE A 132 -0.34 -8.36 -1.12
C ILE A 132 -1.28 -7.15 -1.24
N SER A 133 -1.37 -6.35 -0.19
CA SER A 133 -2.24 -5.17 -0.14
C SER A 133 -1.78 -4.09 -1.11
N LEU A 134 -0.46 -3.86 -1.19
CA LEU A 134 0.16 -2.96 -2.16
C LEU A 134 -0.14 -3.41 -3.59
N ALA A 135 0.06 -4.69 -3.91
CA ALA A 135 -0.19 -5.21 -5.25
C ALA A 135 -1.66 -5.09 -5.66
N ASN A 136 -2.60 -5.39 -4.76
CA ASN A 136 -4.02 -5.25 -5.01
C ASN A 136 -4.43 -3.78 -5.22
N LEU A 137 -3.90 -2.86 -4.39
CA LEU A 137 -4.18 -1.43 -4.48
C LEU A 137 -3.61 -0.84 -5.78
N VAL A 138 -2.35 -1.12 -6.10
CA VAL A 138 -1.69 -0.65 -7.32
C VAL A 138 -2.41 -1.19 -8.56
N ASP A 139 -2.71 -2.49 -8.62
CA ASP A 139 -3.44 -3.08 -9.75
C ASP A 139 -4.83 -2.43 -9.94
N TYR A 140 -5.56 -2.21 -8.84
CA TYR A 140 -6.88 -1.58 -8.87
C TYR A 140 -6.82 -0.13 -9.39
N VAL A 141 -5.98 0.73 -8.79
CA VAL A 141 -5.93 2.15 -9.19
C VAL A 141 -5.28 2.32 -10.57
N SER A 142 -4.31 1.48 -10.95
CA SER A 142 -3.76 1.49 -12.31
C SER A 142 -4.82 1.18 -13.35
N LYS A 143 -5.70 0.19 -13.10
CA LYS A 143 -6.82 -0.12 -14.01
C LYS A 143 -7.86 0.98 -14.03
N ARG A 144 -8.23 1.54 -12.87
CA ARG A 144 -9.23 2.61 -12.75
C ARG A 144 -8.85 3.86 -13.54
N TYR A 145 -7.59 4.27 -13.47
CA TYR A 145 -7.10 5.50 -14.12
C TYR A 145 -6.24 5.27 -15.36
N LYS A 146 -6.14 4.02 -15.84
CA LYS A 146 -5.32 3.63 -17.00
C LYS A 146 -3.85 4.05 -16.88
N ILE A 147 -3.29 3.92 -15.67
CA ILE A 147 -1.89 4.23 -15.37
C ILE A 147 -1.04 3.04 -15.87
N PRO A 148 -0.15 3.23 -16.86
CA PRO A 148 0.73 2.17 -17.32
C PRO A 148 1.75 1.80 -16.24
N GLU A 149 2.29 0.59 -16.30
CA GLU A 149 3.29 0.10 -15.35
C GLU A 149 4.55 0.97 -15.33
N SER A 150 4.88 1.61 -16.45
CA SER A 150 5.99 2.58 -16.56
C SER A 150 5.78 3.85 -15.72
N ASN A 151 4.55 4.12 -15.30
CA ASN A 151 4.20 5.25 -14.44
C ASN A 151 3.97 4.86 -12.98
N VAL A 152 4.24 3.60 -12.62
CA VAL A 152 4.35 3.15 -11.23
C VAL A 152 5.81 3.26 -10.83
N ILE A 153 6.19 4.29 -10.09
CA ILE A 153 7.59 4.61 -9.82
C ILE A 153 7.90 4.63 -8.32
N MET A 154 9.15 4.41 -7.99
CA MET A 154 9.70 4.61 -6.64
C MET A 154 10.05 6.08 -6.41
N HIS A 155 10.00 6.53 -5.16
CA HIS A 155 10.33 7.92 -4.82
C HIS A 155 11.76 8.33 -5.25
N ASN A 156 12.73 7.42 -5.15
CA ASN A 156 14.11 7.65 -5.62
C ASN A 156 14.25 7.75 -7.15
N GLN A 157 13.21 7.43 -7.93
CA GLN A 157 13.17 7.61 -9.38
C GLN A 157 12.55 8.96 -9.78
N VAL A 158 12.02 9.73 -8.82
CA VAL A 158 11.47 11.06 -9.08
C VAL A 158 12.61 12.05 -9.32
N VAL A 159 12.47 12.89 -10.33
CA VAL A 159 13.40 14.01 -10.58
C VAL A 159 13.20 15.07 -9.49
N GLN A 160 14.04 15.01 -8.46
CA GLN A 160 14.05 15.88 -7.28
C GLN A 160 15.37 15.73 -6.51
N LYS A 161 15.45 16.30 -5.28
CA LYS A 161 16.54 16.01 -4.35
C LYS A 161 16.60 14.50 -4.04
N SER A 162 17.82 13.96 -4.06
CA SER A 162 18.08 12.54 -3.82
C SER A 162 17.46 12.04 -2.51
N THR A 163 16.94 10.83 -2.54
CA THR A 163 16.33 10.12 -1.41
C THR A 163 16.58 8.62 -1.55
N ALA A 164 16.76 7.93 -0.41
CA ALA A 164 16.81 6.46 -0.37
C ALA A 164 15.42 5.82 -0.50
N CYS A 165 14.35 6.57 -0.22
CA CYS A 165 12.98 6.07 -0.24
C CYS A 165 12.60 5.49 -1.62
N PRO A 166 11.94 4.33 -1.70
CA PRO A 166 11.38 3.53 -0.61
C PRO A 166 12.33 2.48 -0.02
N GLY A 167 13.63 2.54 -0.33
CA GLY A 167 14.66 1.68 0.22
C GLY A 167 15.13 0.58 -0.75
N LYS A 168 16.40 0.19 -0.67
CA LYS A 168 17.02 -0.84 -1.53
C LYS A 168 16.33 -2.20 -1.54
N ASN A 169 15.64 -2.55 -0.45
CA ASN A 169 14.92 -3.81 -0.30
C ASN A 169 13.44 -3.74 -0.69
N PHE A 170 12.97 -2.61 -1.21
CA PHE A 170 11.61 -2.51 -1.70
C PHE A 170 11.40 -3.46 -2.89
N PRO A 171 10.37 -4.32 -2.88
CA PRO A 171 10.18 -5.39 -3.87
C PRO A 171 9.57 -4.86 -5.19
N TYR A 172 10.15 -3.81 -5.77
CA TYR A 172 9.63 -3.12 -6.94
C TYR A 172 9.50 -4.02 -8.16
N LYS A 173 10.55 -4.78 -8.49
CA LYS A 173 10.53 -5.71 -9.64
C LYS A 173 9.46 -6.79 -9.49
N GLU A 174 9.29 -7.30 -8.27
CA GLU A 174 8.27 -8.29 -7.96
C GLU A 174 6.85 -7.70 -8.11
N LEU A 175 6.65 -6.48 -7.61
CA LEU A 175 5.40 -5.74 -7.76
C LEU A 175 5.02 -5.56 -9.23
N ILE A 176 5.94 -5.02 -10.04
CA ILE A 176 5.70 -4.79 -11.48
C ILE A 176 5.39 -6.12 -12.20
N SER A 177 6.14 -7.18 -11.92
CA SER A 177 5.86 -8.51 -12.50
C SER A 177 4.46 -9.01 -12.14
N LYS A 178 4.03 -8.80 -10.90
CA LYS A 178 2.72 -9.26 -10.41
C LYS A 178 1.56 -8.50 -11.06
N ILE A 179 1.66 -7.17 -11.19
CA ILE A 179 0.58 -6.37 -11.80
C ILE A 179 0.48 -6.60 -13.31
N VAL A 180 1.60 -6.76 -14.02
CA VAL A 180 1.58 -7.08 -15.47
C VAL A 180 0.93 -8.43 -15.72
N LYS A 181 1.26 -9.46 -14.93
CA LYS A 181 0.62 -10.79 -15.05
C LYS A 181 -0.89 -10.74 -14.77
N SER A 182 -1.33 -9.91 -13.83
CA SER A 182 -2.76 -9.70 -13.53
C SER A 182 -3.52 -9.07 -14.71
N GLN A 183 -2.83 -8.24 -15.50
CA GLN A 183 -3.42 -7.57 -16.67
C GLN A 183 -3.47 -8.50 -17.89
N THR A 184 -2.44 -9.31 -18.12
CA THR A 184 -2.40 -10.24 -19.27
C THR A 184 -3.27 -11.49 -19.07
N GLY A 185 -3.44 -11.97 -17.84
CA GLY A 185 -4.25 -13.16 -17.52
C GLY A 185 -5.76 -12.97 -17.61
N LYS A 186 -6.25 -11.76 -17.94
CA LYS A 186 -7.69 -11.46 -18.13
C LYS A 186 -8.12 -11.40 -19.61
N THR A 187 -7.23 -11.72 -20.54
CA THR A 187 -7.45 -11.57 -22.00
C THR A 187 -7.63 -12.91 -22.74
N LEU A 188 -8.22 -13.93 -22.10
CA LEU A 188 -8.60 -15.19 -22.76
C LEU A 188 -10.05 -15.55 -22.46
#